data_AF-A0A249P6U4-F1
#
_entry.id   AF-A0A249P6U4-F1
#
_cell.length_a   1.000
_cell.length_b   1.000
_cell.length_c   1.000
_cell.angle_alpha   90.00
_cell.angle_beta   90.00
_cell.angle_gamma   90.00
#
_symmetry.space_group_name_H-M   'P 1'
#
loop_
_entity.id
_entity.type
_entity.pdbx_description
1 polymer ?
#
loop_
_entity_poly.entity_id
_entity_poly.type
_entity_poly.pdbx_seq_one_letter_code
_entity_poly.pdbx_strand_id
1 'polypeptide(L)'
;MSTPAIFQVMEFYGNGDPFFGGNAADWCLYIQEDGSLAFVSGPEAHHRKLVMAYFPTQYEAEAAGAAASTRKGSISALPVKPPIEVPTGQISWIVGTKHVGAEDDELADEFVSRAKRAGAGDRDLVAQIVAYALACHRANQALVAAFRL
;
A
#
# COMPACT_ATOMS: atom_id res chain seq x y z
N MET A 1 -9.59 -19.22 -2.88
CA MET A 1 -8.43 -18.30 -2.76
C MET A 1 -8.98 -16.96 -2.34
N SER A 2 -8.42 -16.34 -1.29
CA SER A 2 -8.80 -14.97 -0.92
C SER A 2 -8.36 -14.02 -2.04
N THR A 3 -9.21 -13.08 -2.43
CA THR A 3 -8.82 -12.03 -3.36
C THR A 3 -7.68 -11.21 -2.72
N PRO A 4 -6.55 -10.98 -3.42
CA PRO A 4 -5.50 -10.12 -2.90
C PRO A 4 -6.07 -8.74 -2.54
N ALA A 5 -5.63 -8.22 -1.40
CA ALA A 5 -5.99 -6.90 -0.91
C ALA A 5 -4.71 -6.09 -0.69
N ILE A 6 -4.80 -4.78 -0.87
CA ILE A 6 -3.74 -3.85 -0.49
C ILE A 6 -4.19 -3.07 0.74
N PHE A 7 -3.22 -2.56 1.50
CA PHE A 7 -3.46 -1.90 2.76
C PHE A 7 -2.87 -0.49 2.74
N GLN A 8 -3.59 0.45 3.34
CA GLN A 8 -3.04 1.76 3.72
C GLN A 8 -2.91 1.81 5.24
N VAL A 9 -2.15 2.78 5.74
CA VAL A 9 -1.91 2.93 7.18
C VAL A 9 -2.47 4.25 7.67
N MET A 10 -3.19 4.21 8.78
CA MET A 10 -3.73 5.36 9.47
C MET A 10 -3.21 5.40 10.91
N GLU A 11 -2.82 6.58 11.38
CA GLU A 11 -2.47 6.81 12.79
C GLU A 11 -3.52 7.71 13.44
N PHE A 12 -4.19 7.15 14.44
CA PHE A 12 -5.13 7.83 15.32
C PHE A 12 -4.38 8.44 16.50
N TYR A 13 -4.43 9.76 16.62
CA TYR A 13 -3.84 10.46 17.75
C TYR A 13 -4.89 11.34 18.43
N GLY A 14 -5.52 10.81 19.49
CA GLY A 14 -6.50 11.51 20.29
C GLY A 14 -5.95 11.81 21.67
N ASN A 15 -5.64 13.07 21.95
CA ASN A 15 -5.28 13.52 23.30
C ASN A 15 -6.44 14.36 23.83
N GLY A 16 -7.49 13.72 24.37
CA GLY A 16 -8.50 14.44 25.16
C GLY A 16 -9.99 14.09 25.00
N ASP A 17 -10.39 13.01 24.34
CA ASP A 17 -11.80 12.59 24.41
C ASP A 17 -11.92 11.06 24.61
N PRO A 18 -12.48 10.61 25.74
CA PRO A 18 -12.56 9.21 26.13
C PRO A 18 -13.57 8.38 25.34
N PHE A 19 -14.34 8.99 24.43
CA PHE A 19 -15.26 8.28 23.53
C PHE A 19 -14.94 8.49 22.04
N PHE A 20 -14.47 9.69 21.64
CA PHE A 20 -14.24 10.03 20.22
C PHE A 20 -12.96 10.86 19.95
N GLY A 21 -12.06 11.02 20.93
CA GLY A 21 -10.69 11.51 20.70
C GLY A 21 -10.48 12.92 20.09
N GLY A 22 -11.36 13.92 20.27
CA GLY A 22 -11.02 15.36 20.30
C GLY A 22 -10.02 15.86 19.25
N ASN A 23 -10.56 16.36 18.13
CA ASN A 23 -9.89 16.67 16.85
C ASN A 23 -8.98 15.54 16.36
N ALA A 24 -9.58 14.38 16.11
CA ALA A 24 -8.99 13.26 15.38
C ALA A 24 -8.64 13.71 13.95
N ALA A 25 -7.51 14.39 13.80
CA ALA A 25 -6.87 14.53 12.50
C ALA A 25 -6.23 13.16 12.22
N ASP A 26 -7.03 12.27 11.66
CA ASP A 26 -6.55 10.99 11.12
C ASP A 26 -5.47 11.29 10.08
N TRP A 27 -4.26 10.83 10.36
CA TRP A 27 -3.15 10.99 9.42
C TRP A 27 -2.93 9.67 8.73
N CYS A 28 -2.83 9.71 7.41
CA CYS A 28 -2.43 8.55 6.64
C CYS A 28 -0.91 8.55 6.46
N LEU A 29 -0.36 7.38 6.16
CA LEU A 29 1.06 7.24 5.85
C LEU A 29 1.32 7.60 4.38
N TYR A 30 2.23 8.54 4.16
CA TYR A 30 2.59 9.03 2.82
C TYR A 30 4.10 8.88 2.57
N ILE A 31 4.43 8.67 1.30
CA ILE A 31 5.82 8.68 0.80
C ILE A 31 6.27 10.14 0.67
N GLN A 32 7.31 10.50 1.40
CA GLN A 32 7.94 11.82 1.36
C GLN A 32 8.81 11.99 0.11
N GLU A 33 9.27 13.22 -0.14
CA GLU A 33 10.11 13.55 -1.30
C GLU A 33 11.48 12.84 -1.28
N ASP A 34 12.00 12.54 -0.09
CA ASP A 34 13.23 11.79 0.12
C ASP A 34 13.03 10.26 0.14
N GLY A 35 11.80 9.80 -0.13
CA GLY A 35 11.43 8.38 -0.11
C GLY A 35 11.13 7.82 1.28
N SER A 36 11.29 8.61 2.35
CA SER A 36 10.89 8.20 3.70
C SER A 36 9.37 8.12 3.86
N LEU A 37 8.91 7.47 4.91
CA LEU A 37 7.48 7.36 5.25
C LEU A 37 7.16 8.26 6.44
N ALA A 38 6.10 9.05 6.33
CA ALA A 38 5.62 9.86 7.45
C ALA A 38 4.10 9.97 7.46
N PHE A 39 3.53 10.04 8.67
CA PHE A 39 2.13 10.36 8.86
C PHE A 39 1.87 11.83 8.56
N VAL A 40 0.96 12.09 7.63
CA VAL A 40 0.62 13.45 7.18
C VAL A 40 -0.90 13.61 7.10
N SER A 41 -1.39 14.81 7.40
CA SER A 41 -2.81 15.13 7.25
C SER A 41 -3.24 15.18 5.77
N GLY A 42 -4.49 14.83 5.47
CA GLY A 42 -5.02 14.88 4.11
C GLY A 42 -4.82 16.24 3.39
N PRO A 43 -5.13 17.39 4.02
CA PRO A 43 -4.89 18.71 3.41
C PRO A 43 -3.42 18.99 3.09
N GLU A 44 -2.51 18.61 3.98
CA GLU A 44 -1.07 18.80 3.77
C GLU A 44 -0.57 17.88 2.65
N ALA A 45 -0.96 16.60 2.65
CA ALA A 45 -0.59 15.65 1.61
C ALA A 45 -1.07 16.11 0.23
N HIS A 46 -2.30 16.63 0.13
CA HIS A 46 -2.82 17.21 -1.10
C HIS A 46 -2.02 18.46 -1.54
N HIS A 47 -1.72 19.37 -0.61
CA HIS A 47 -0.92 20.57 -0.92
C HIS A 47 0.47 20.21 -1.47
N ARG A 48 1.12 19.23 -0.84
CA ARG A 48 2.46 18.73 -1.20
C ARG A 48 2.45 17.70 -2.34
N LYS A 49 1.27 17.29 -2.82
CA LYS A 49 1.08 16.24 -3.84
C LYS A 49 1.81 14.93 -3.50
N LEU A 50 1.74 14.53 -2.23
CA LEU A 50 2.34 13.30 -1.74
C LEU A 50 1.55 12.09 -2.21
N VAL A 51 2.24 10.96 -2.37
CA VAL A 51 1.64 9.67 -2.73
C VAL A 51 1.39 8.87 -1.47
N MET A 52 0.20 8.29 -1.34
CA MET A 52 -0.10 7.44 -0.19
C MET A 52 0.72 6.15 -0.26
N ALA A 53 1.16 5.68 0.91
CA ALA A 53 1.87 4.41 1.01
C ALA A 53 0.86 3.25 1.01
N TYR A 54 0.96 2.38 0.00
CA TYR A 54 0.15 1.17 -0.13
C TYR A 54 1.03 -0.07 0.04
N PHE A 55 0.53 -1.04 0.78
CA PHE A 55 1.28 -2.24 1.15
C PHE A 55 0.58 -3.51 0.65
N PRO A 56 1.33 -4.55 0.26
CA PRO A 56 0.77 -5.79 -0.23
C PRO A 56 0.24 -6.70 0.88
N THR A 57 0.61 -6.46 2.15
CA THR A 57 0.14 -7.23 3.30
C THR A 57 -0.18 -6.33 4.49
N GLN A 58 -1.09 -6.78 5.35
CA GLN A 58 -1.42 -6.08 6.60
C GLN A 58 -0.19 -5.96 7.52
N TYR A 59 0.61 -7.02 7.60
CA TYR A 59 1.81 -7.05 8.44
C TYR A 59 2.84 -5.98 8.04
N GLU A 60 3.11 -5.85 6.73
CA GLU A 60 4.04 -4.84 6.23
C GLU A 60 3.51 -3.41 6.47
N ALA A 61 2.20 -3.20 6.30
CA ALA A 61 1.54 -1.95 6.62
C ALA A 61 1.70 -1.57 8.10
N GLU A 62 1.42 -2.51 9.01
CA GLU A 62 1.55 -2.29 10.46
C GLU A 62 3.01 -2.01 10.85
N ALA A 63 3.97 -2.76 10.31
CA ALA A 63 5.39 -2.57 10.58
C ALA A 63 5.88 -1.21 10.10
N ALA A 64 5.49 -0.79 8.89
CA ALA A 64 5.82 0.51 8.34
C ALA A 64 5.20 1.66 9.16
N GLY A 65 3.94 1.51 9.58
CA GLY A 65 3.28 2.45 10.47
C GLY A 65 3.98 2.59 11.81
N ALA A 66 4.37 1.47 12.42
CA ALA A 66 5.08 1.46 13.69
C ALA A 66 6.45 2.13 13.61
N ALA A 67 7.18 1.92 12.51
CA ALA A 67 8.47 2.56 12.27
C ALA A 67 8.36 4.07 12.03
N ALA A 68 7.29 4.52 11.37
CA ALA A 68 7.07 5.92 11.01
C ALA A 68 6.35 6.76 12.08
N SER A 69 5.71 6.13 13.08
CA SER A 69 4.98 6.84 14.12
C SER A 69 5.92 7.62 15.04
N THR A 70 5.79 8.95 14.99
CA THR A 70 6.49 9.87 15.91
C THR A 70 5.58 10.34 17.05
N ARG A 71 4.27 10.33 16.83
CA ARG A 71 3.26 10.78 17.80
C ARG A 71 2.88 9.70 18.80
N LYS A 72 3.26 8.44 18.55
CA LYS A 72 2.86 7.27 19.35
C LYS A 72 1.35 7.11 19.41
N GLY A 73 0.66 7.41 18.30
CA GLY A 73 -0.76 7.14 18.15
C GLY A 73 -1.07 5.66 17.96
N SER A 74 -2.35 5.32 17.95
CA SER A 74 -2.81 3.98 17.58
C SER A 74 -2.72 3.81 16.07
N ILE A 75 -1.98 2.81 15.62
CA ILE A 75 -1.79 2.51 14.20
C ILE A 75 -2.81 1.47 13.76
N SER A 76 -3.41 1.67 12.58
CA SER A 76 -4.29 0.70 11.95
C SER A 76 -3.93 0.53 10.48
N ALA A 77 -3.76 -0.72 10.06
CA ALA A 77 -3.67 -1.10 8.66
C ALA A 77 -5.08 -1.38 8.12
N LEU A 78 -5.51 -0.58 7.16
CA LEU A 78 -6.88 -0.61 6.61
C LEU A 78 -6.84 -1.19 5.20
N PRO A 79 -7.68 -2.18 4.87
CA PRO A 79 -7.79 -2.68 3.51
C PRO A 79 -8.35 -1.59 2.60
N VAL A 80 -7.72 -1.40 1.45
CA VAL A 80 -8.16 -0.45 0.42
C VAL A 80 -8.86 -1.22 -0.68
N LYS A 81 -10.03 -0.73 -1.09
CA LYS A 81 -10.67 -1.18 -2.32
C LYS A 81 -10.00 -0.46 -3.49
N PRO A 82 -9.27 -1.16 -4.39
CA PRO A 82 -8.68 -0.51 -5.55
C PRO A 82 -9.78 0.15 -6.41
N PRO A 83 -9.52 1.33 -6.99
CA PRO A 83 -10.47 1.98 -7.89
C PRO A 83 -10.59 1.18 -9.18
N ILE A 84 -11.64 1.43 -9.97
CA ILE A 84 -11.98 0.64 -11.16
C ILE A 84 -10.89 0.71 -12.24
N GLU A 85 -10.09 1.77 -12.20
CA GLU A 85 -8.93 2.03 -13.06
C GLU A 85 -7.76 1.09 -12.77
N VAL A 86 -7.72 0.43 -11.60
CA VAL A 86 -6.73 -0.61 -11.31
C VAL A 86 -7.22 -1.93 -11.93
N PRO A 87 -6.55 -2.46 -12.97
CA PRO A 87 -7.02 -3.63 -13.69
C PRO A 87 -6.67 -4.93 -12.94
N THR A 88 -7.27 -5.13 -11.77
CA THR A 88 -6.96 -6.20 -10.81
C THR A 88 -6.94 -7.59 -11.43
N GLY A 89 -7.89 -7.92 -12.32
CA GLY A 89 -7.93 -9.20 -13.04
C GLY A 89 -6.73 -9.40 -13.98
N GLN A 90 -6.36 -8.36 -14.73
CA GLN A 90 -5.20 -8.41 -15.63
C GLN A 90 -3.89 -8.50 -14.84
N ILE A 91 -3.76 -7.74 -13.74
CA ILE A 91 -2.60 -7.80 -12.85
C ILE A 91 -2.43 -9.22 -12.31
N SER A 92 -3.51 -9.79 -11.75
CA SER A 92 -3.49 -11.15 -11.20
C SER A 92 -3.09 -12.20 -12.25
N TRP A 93 -3.59 -12.07 -13.48
CA TRP A 93 -3.22 -12.96 -14.58
C TRP A 93 -1.74 -12.84 -14.97
N ILE A 94 -1.21 -11.62 -15.12
CA ILE A 94 0.20 -11.38 -15.43
C ILE A 94 1.09 -11.94 -14.31
N VAL A 95 0.78 -11.65 -13.06
CA VAL A 95 1.58 -12.11 -11.90
C VAL A 95 1.50 -13.63 -11.75
N GLY A 96 0.33 -14.23 -11.99
CA GLY A 96 0.16 -15.69 -11.97
C GLY A 96 0.93 -16.45 -13.04
N THR A 97 1.31 -15.79 -14.15
CA THR A 97 2.10 -16.40 -15.23
C THR A 97 3.61 -16.19 -15.07
N LYS A 98 4.05 -15.37 -14.11
CA LYS A 98 5.46 -15.14 -13.82
C LYS A 98 6.06 -16.26 -12.97
N HIS A 99 7.36 -16.50 -13.14
CA HIS A 99 8.10 -17.47 -12.34
C HIS A 99 8.11 -17.07 -10.85
N VAL A 100 7.93 -18.04 -9.96
CA VAL A 100 7.78 -17.83 -8.50
C VAL A 100 9.13 -17.56 -7.80
N GLY A 101 9.97 -16.71 -8.39
CA GLY A 101 11.26 -16.31 -7.84
C GLY A 101 11.78 -14.99 -8.38
N ALA A 102 10.89 -14.18 -8.97
CA ALA A 102 11.22 -12.80 -9.30
C ALA A 102 11.30 -12.00 -7.99
N GLU A 103 12.28 -11.09 -7.90
CA GLU A 103 12.37 -10.16 -6.79
C GLU A 103 11.23 -9.15 -6.87
N ASP A 104 10.80 -8.67 -5.71
CA ASP A 104 9.71 -7.70 -5.62
C ASP A 104 10.03 -6.38 -6.31
N ASP A 105 11.28 -5.94 -6.23
CA ASP A 105 11.73 -4.70 -6.87
C ASP A 105 11.65 -4.81 -8.40
N GLU A 106 12.02 -5.96 -8.96
CA GLU A 106 11.88 -6.21 -10.41
C GLU A 106 10.41 -6.19 -10.84
N LEU A 107 9.54 -6.77 -10.00
CA LEU A 107 8.10 -6.79 -10.27
C LEU A 107 7.50 -5.38 -10.16
N ALA A 108 7.90 -4.62 -9.13
CA ALA A 108 7.47 -3.24 -8.95
C ALA A 108 7.88 -2.36 -10.13
N ASP A 109 9.14 -2.41 -10.54
CA ASP A 109 9.66 -1.66 -11.69
C ASP A 109 8.93 -1.99 -12.99
N GLU A 110 8.64 -3.27 -13.22
CA GLU A 110 7.86 -3.69 -14.38
C GLU A 110 6.45 -3.08 -14.36
N PHE A 111 5.75 -3.13 -13.23
CA PHE A 111 4.39 -2.61 -13.14
C PHE A 111 4.34 -1.07 -13.20
N VAL A 112 5.35 -0.37 -12.66
CA VAL A 112 5.53 1.07 -12.88
C VAL A 112 5.70 1.36 -14.38
N SER A 113 6.58 0.63 -15.07
CA SER A 113 6.82 0.79 -16.51
C SER A 113 5.57 0.50 -17.35
N ARG A 114 4.82 -0.56 -17.02
CA ARG A 114 3.55 -0.91 -17.68
C ARG A 114 2.49 0.18 -17.46
N ALA A 115 2.31 0.65 -16.23
CA ALA A 115 1.33 1.69 -15.91
C ALA A 115 1.62 2.99 -16.67
N LYS A 116 2.90 3.43 -16.69
CA LYS A 116 3.33 4.61 -17.45
C LYS A 116 3.10 4.45 -18.95
N ARG A 117 3.43 3.29 -19.54
CA ARG A 117 3.16 3.00 -20.97
C ARG A 117 1.68 2.97 -21.32
N ALA A 118 0.83 2.59 -20.36
CA ALA A 118 -0.62 2.64 -20.49
C ALA A 118 -1.21 4.04 -20.27
N GLY A 119 -0.40 5.05 -19.96
CA GLY A 119 -0.83 6.43 -19.79
C GLY A 119 -1.29 6.79 -18.37
N ALA A 120 -0.99 5.98 -17.35
CA ALA A 120 -1.27 6.34 -15.96
C ALA A 120 -0.43 7.56 -15.53
N GLY A 121 -1.06 8.74 -15.50
CA GLY A 121 -0.43 10.00 -15.06
C GLY A 121 -0.57 10.25 -13.56
N ASP A 122 -1.53 9.61 -12.89
CA ASP A 122 -1.73 9.71 -11.46
C ASP A 122 -0.76 8.79 -10.70
N ARG A 123 0.01 9.39 -9.78
CA ARG A 123 1.02 8.67 -8.99
C ARG A 123 0.39 7.75 -7.96
N ASP A 124 -0.76 8.10 -7.39
CA ASP A 124 -1.48 7.23 -6.45
C ASP A 124 -2.03 5.99 -7.17
N LEU A 125 -2.57 6.17 -8.38
CA LEU A 125 -3.01 5.05 -9.20
C LEU A 125 -1.86 4.08 -9.51
N VAL A 126 -0.68 4.60 -9.87
CA VAL A 126 0.51 3.77 -10.11
C VAL A 126 0.93 3.03 -8.83
N ALA A 127 0.93 3.70 -7.68
CA ALA A 127 1.26 3.06 -6.41
C ALA A 127 0.30 1.92 -6.04
N GLN A 128 -1.01 2.09 -6.27
CA GLN A 128 -2.00 1.04 -6.05
C GLN A 128 -1.84 -0.14 -7.02
N ILE A 129 -1.51 0.12 -8.30
CA ILE A 129 -1.21 -0.94 -9.28
C ILE A 129 -0.02 -1.78 -8.82
N VAL A 130 1.05 -1.13 -8.38
CA VAL A 130 2.27 -1.79 -7.90
C VAL A 130 1.98 -2.59 -6.63
N ALA A 131 1.36 -1.99 -5.63
CA ALA A 131 1.01 -2.68 -4.38
C ALA A 131 0.11 -3.90 -4.64
N TYR A 132 -0.85 -3.79 -5.58
CA TYR A 132 -1.73 -4.91 -5.91
C TYR A 132 -0.98 -6.04 -6.62
N ALA A 133 -0.04 -5.72 -7.51
CA ALA A 133 0.82 -6.70 -8.14
C ALA A 133 1.69 -7.45 -7.13
N LEU A 134 2.26 -6.73 -6.16
CA LEU A 134 3.02 -7.31 -5.05
C LEU A 134 2.12 -8.19 -4.16
N ALA A 135 0.88 -7.78 -3.89
CA ALA A 135 -0.09 -8.59 -3.14
C ALA A 135 -0.39 -9.92 -3.85
N CYS A 136 -0.61 -9.89 -5.17
CA CYS A 136 -0.73 -11.09 -5.99
C CYS A 136 0.54 -11.96 -5.92
N HIS A 137 1.72 -11.35 -5.96
CA HIS A 137 2.99 -12.08 -5.93
C HIS A 137 3.19 -12.79 -4.59
N ARG A 138 2.92 -12.12 -3.48
CA ARG A 138 2.98 -12.67 -2.12
C ARG A 138 2.02 -13.85 -1.94
N ALA A 139 0.80 -13.72 -2.46
CA ALA A 139 -0.17 -14.82 -2.45
C ALA A 139 0.38 -16.06 -3.20
N ASN A 140 1.05 -15.86 -4.34
CA ASN A 140 1.64 -16.95 -5.11
C ASN A 140 2.85 -17.60 -4.39
N GLN A 141 3.71 -16.79 -3.77
CA GLN A 141 4.85 -17.29 -2.99
C GLN A 141 4.40 -18.14 -1.80
N ALA A 142 3.35 -17.72 -1.11
CA ALA A 142 2.77 -18.48 -0.01
C ALA A 142 2.23 -19.86 -0.46
N LEU A 143 1.71 -19.96 -1.69
CA LEU A 143 1.30 -21.25 -2.27
C LEU A 143 2.52 -22.15 -2.50
N VAL A 144 3.62 -21.64 -3.04
CA VAL A 144 4.84 -22.44 -3.23
C VAL A 144 5.39 -22.96 -1.90
N ALA A 145 5.40 -22.13 -0.85
CA ALA A 145 5.77 -22.57 0.49
C ALA A 145 4.83 -23.70 0.99
N ALA A 146 3.53 -23.63 0.71
CA ALA A 146 2.56 -24.64 1.11
C ALA A 146 2.68 -25.97 0.31
N PHE A 147 3.16 -25.93 -0.92
CA PHE A 147 3.35 -27.12 -1.77
C PHE A 147 4.74 -27.75 -1.66
N ARG A 148 5.73 -27.05 -1.10
CA ARG A 148 7.03 -27.62 -0.71
C ARG A 148 6.89 -28.34 0.63
N LEU A 149 6.39 -29.58 0.57
CA LEU A 149 6.55 -30.61 1.60
C LEU A 149 8.01 -31.05 1.71
#